data_AF-A0A366JAQ1-F1
#
_entry.id   AF-A0A366JAQ1-F1
#
_cell.length_a   1.000
_cell.length_b   1.000
_cell.length_c   1.000
_cell.angle_alpha   90.00
_cell.angle_beta   90.00
_cell.angle_gamma   90.00
#
_symmetry.space_group_name_H-M   'P 1'
#
loop_
_entity.id
_entity.type
_entity.pdbx_description
1 polymer ?
#
loop_
_entity_poly.entity_id
_entity_poly.type
_entity_poly.pdbx_seq_one_letter_code
_entity_poly.pdbx_strand_id
1 'polypeptide(L)'
;MKVFKKWEGKAALQFLRLYALPHEIANFTEDELLFHLRKSVKRSVGANKIRELKQAAIQSIGLRQGSEMVKMELKTLLAKYNLIQKEFEELDGKIDCLLDEIPGVAQMLAIKGVGRDTVAGFFAEVGDLREYTHPLQIIKLAGLSLKENTSGKHKGKTTI
;
A
#
# COMPACT_ATOMS: atom_id res chain seq x y z
N MET A 1 -9.27 21.91 8.86
CA MET A 1 -9.76 21.49 7.52
C MET A 1 -8.78 20.51 6.91
N LYS A 2 -9.23 19.37 6.35
CA LYS A 2 -8.37 18.35 5.73
C LYS A 2 -8.69 18.26 4.23
N VAL A 3 -7.82 18.79 3.38
CA VAL A 3 -8.04 18.89 1.91
C VAL A 3 -7.97 17.52 1.24
N PHE A 4 -6.94 16.74 1.58
CA PHE A 4 -6.73 15.39 1.05
C PHE A 4 -7.01 14.32 2.11
N LYS A 5 -7.79 13.29 1.76
CA LYS A 5 -8.09 12.17 2.67
C LYS A 5 -6.83 11.41 3.09
N LYS A 6 -5.93 11.17 2.12
CA LYS A 6 -4.63 10.51 2.26
C LYS A 6 -3.51 11.39 1.69
N TRP A 7 -2.40 11.49 2.40
CA TRP A 7 -1.23 12.28 1.97
C TRP A 7 -0.41 11.56 0.87
N GLU A 8 -0.41 10.23 0.89
CA GLU A 8 0.21 9.35 -0.12
C GLU A 8 -0.61 9.25 -1.43
N GLY A 9 -1.77 9.90 -1.50
CA GLY A 9 -2.59 9.90 -2.71
C GLY A 9 -1.89 10.64 -3.85
N LYS A 10 -2.10 10.21 -5.10
CA LYS A 10 -1.47 10.78 -6.31
C LYS A 10 -1.59 12.31 -6.42
N ALA A 11 -2.73 12.88 -6.02
CA ALA A 11 -2.95 14.33 -6.02
C ALA A 11 -2.14 15.04 -4.92
N ALA A 12 -2.15 14.51 -3.69
CA ALA A 12 -1.42 15.08 -2.57
C ALA A 12 0.10 15.03 -2.80
N LEU A 13 0.63 13.89 -3.24
CA LEU A 13 2.04 13.74 -3.63
C LEU A 13 2.43 14.70 -4.75
N GLN A 14 1.53 14.96 -5.71
CA GLN A 14 1.81 15.92 -6.79
C GLN A 14 1.97 17.35 -6.29
N PHE A 15 1.18 17.78 -5.31
CA PHE A 15 1.34 19.09 -4.69
C PHE A 15 2.56 19.16 -3.77
N LEU A 16 2.86 18.09 -3.03
CA LEU A 16 4.09 18.02 -2.23
C LEU A 16 5.36 18.13 -3.10
N ARG A 17 5.31 17.59 -4.34
CA ARG A 17 6.39 17.70 -5.34
C ARG A 17 6.57 19.10 -5.93
N LEU A 18 5.67 20.05 -5.64
CA LEU A 18 5.91 21.47 -5.96
C LEU A 18 6.91 22.10 -4.99
N TYR A 19 7.16 21.46 -3.84
CA TYR A 19 8.01 21.99 -2.77
C TYR A 19 7.61 23.41 -2.36
N ALA A 20 6.31 23.73 -2.48
CA ALA A 20 5.74 25.03 -2.17
C ALA A 20 5.13 25.00 -0.77
N LEU A 21 5.48 26.00 0.03
CA LEU A 21 4.90 26.23 1.34
C LEU A 21 3.51 26.87 1.21
N PRO A 22 2.67 26.84 2.26
CA PRO A 22 1.29 27.36 2.16
C PRO A 22 1.19 28.79 1.64
N HIS A 23 2.08 29.69 2.07
CA HIS A 23 2.07 31.08 1.60
C HIS A 23 2.47 31.22 0.12
N GLU A 24 3.26 30.27 -0.42
CA GLU A 24 3.61 30.22 -1.84
C GLU A 24 2.46 29.61 -2.65
N ILE A 25 1.84 28.53 -2.15
CA ILE A 25 0.65 27.91 -2.74
C ILE A 25 -0.49 28.93 -2.89
N ALA A 26 -0.66 29.82 -1.91
CA ALA A 26 -1.66 30.88 -1.96
C ALA A 26 -1.48 31.83 -3.16
N ASN A 27 -0.23 32.03 -3.61
CA ASN A 27 0.12 32.92 -4.73
C ASN A 27 -0.09 32.29 -6.10
N PHE A 28 -0.21 30.96 -6.21
CA PHE A 28 -0.54 30.32 -7.48
C PHE A 28 -1.97 30.64 -7.90
N THR A 29 -2.18 30.73 -9.21
CA THR A 29 -3.51 30.77 -9.81
C THR A 29 -4.18 29.39 -9.73
N GLU A 30 -5.52 29.36 -9.77
CA GLU A 30 -6.25 28.08 -9.79
C GLU A 30 -5.88 27.25 -11.04
N ASP A 31 -5.64 27.91 -12.17
CA ASP A 31 -5.27 27.27 -13.43
C ASP A 31 -3.87 26.64 -13.37
N GLU A 32 -2.88 27.28 -12.75
CA GLU A 32 -1.56 26.69 -12.53
C GLU A 32 -1.64 25.45 -11.65
N LEU A 33 -2.37 25.51 -10.53
CA LEU A 33 -2.55 24.38 -9.63
C LEU A 33 -3.30 23.22 -10.32
N LEU A 34 -4.31 23.54 -11.15
CA LEU A 34 -5.00 22.55 -11.99
C LEU A 34 -4.05 21.92 -13.01
N PHE A 35 -3.20 22.71 -13.65
CA PHE A 35 -2.20 22.22 -14.60
C PHE A 35 -1.23 21.24 -13.92
N HIS A 36 -0.70 21.59 -12.75
CA HIS A 36 0.18 20.71 -11.97
C HIS A 36 -0.51 19.41 -11.58
N LEU A 37 -1.76 19.46 -11.15
CA LEU A 37 -2.55 18.29 -10.77
C LEU A 37 -2.84 17.34 -11.94
N ARG A 38 -3.14 17.89 -13.13
CA ARG A 38 -3.43 17.10 -14.34
C ARG A 38 -2.25 16.26 -14.81
N LYS A 39 -1.02 16.56 -14.39
CA LYS A 39 0.17 15.74 -14.69
C LYS A 39 0.13 14.36 -14.01
N SER A 40 -0.54 14.22 -12.86
CA SER A 40 -0.55 12.96 -12.10
C SER A 40 -1.90 12.25 -12.04
N VAL A 41 -3.00 12.96 -12.30
CA VAL A 41 -4.36 12.40 -12.21
C VAL A 41 -5.15 12.69 -13.48
N LYS A 42 -5.61 11.63 -14.17
CA LYS A 42 -6.24 11.77 -15.48
C LYS A 42 -7.66 12.35 -15.47
N ARG A 43 -8.49 12.22 -14.41
CA ARG A 43 -9.92 12.65 -14.48
C ARG A 43 -10.67 13.05 -13.19
N SER A 44 -10.06 13.07 -11.99
CA SER A 44 -10.89 12.94 -10.76
C SER A 44 -10.70 13.98 -9.65
N VAL A 45 -9.86 15.01 -9.83
CA VAL A 45 -9.74 16.07 -8.83
C VAL A 45 -10.18 17.40 -9.47
N GLY A 46 -11.42 17.80 -9.13
CA GLY A 46 -12.08 18.97 -9.71
C GLY A 46 -11.57 20.29 -9.13
N ALA A 47 -11.92 21.39 -9.80
CA ALA A 47 -11.62 22.77 -9.40
C ALA A 47 -11.95 23.07 -7.92
N ASN A 48 -12.98 22.42 -7.37
CA ASN A 48 -13.34 22.52 -5.95
C ASN A 48 -12.19 22.14 -5.02
N LYS A 49 -11.42 21.11 -5.34
CA LYS A 49 -10.28 20.67 -4.50
C LYS A 49 -9.13 21.67 -4.55
N ILE A 50 -8.94 22.34 -5.69
CA ILE A 50 -7.95 23.41 -5.84
C ILE A 50 -8.34 24.63 -5.00
N ARG A 51 -9.62 25.00 -5.02
CA ARG A 51 -10.15 26.07 -4.17
C ARG A 51 -9.99 25.74 -2.69
N GLU A 52 -10.33 24.53 -2.28
CA GLU A 52 -10.11 24.05 -0.92
C GLU A 52 -8.62 24.11 -0.53
N LEU A 53 -7.72 23.71 -1.43
CA LEU A 53 -6.28 23.78 -1.21
C LEU A 53 -5.81 25.23 -1.03
N LYS A 54 -6.20 26.14 -1.93
CA LYS A 54 -5.86 27.57 -1.83
C LYS A 54 -6.44 28.18 -0.56
N GLN A 55 -7.68 27.89 -0.22
CA GLN A 55 -8.31 28.41 0.98
C GLN A 55 -7.57 27.95 2.24
N ALA A 56 -7.21 26.66 2.33
CA ALA A 56 -6.42 26.14 3.43
C ALA A 56 -5.01 26.76 3.48
N ALA A 57 -4.42 27.05 2.31
CA ALA A 57 -3.11 27.68 2.21
C ALA A 57 -3.13 29.14 2.69
N ILE A 58 -4.17 29.91 2.30
CA ILE A 58 -4.40 31.30 2.73
C ILE A 58 -4.65 31.39 4.24
N GLN A 59 -5.42 30.46 4.79
CA GLN A 59 -5.72 30.40 6.23
C GLN A 59 -4.58 29.78 7.06
N SER A 60 -3.48 29.38 6.42
CA SER A 60 -2.39 28.69 7.10
C SER A 60 -1.62 29.65 8.02
N ILE A 61 -1.49 29.27 9.29
CA ILE A 61 -0.61 29.89 10.28
C ILE A 61 0.79 29.27 10.28
N GLY A 62 1.17 28.54 9.21
CA GLY A 62 2.44 27.84 9.11
C GLY A 62 3.65 28.77 9.21
N LEU A 63 4.73 28.27 9.81
CA LEU A 63 5.98 29.01 9.97
C LEU A 63 6.56 29.43 8.61
N ARG A 64 7.05 30.67 8.55
CA ARG A 64 7.69 31.25 7.34
C ARG A 64 9.21 31.33 7.48
N GLN A 65 9.72 31.29 8.71
CA GLN A 65 11.15 31.24 9.00
C GLN A 65 11.73 29.89 8.58
N GLY A 66 12.95 29.89 8.04
CA GLY A 66 13.61 28.66 7.60
C GLY A 66 12.95 27.99 6.40
N SER A 67 12.21 28.75 5.57
CA SER A 67 11.47 28.22 4.42
C SER A 67 12.31 27.32 3.52
N GLU A 68 13.56 27.71 3.23
CA GLU A 68 14.46 26.89 2.41
C GLU A 68 14.87 25.57 3.07
N MET A 69 15.06 25.57 4.40
CA MET A 69 15.37 24.33 5.13
C MET A 69 14.16 23.38 5.14
N VAL A 70 12.96 23.91 5.33
CA VAL A 70 11.72 23.11 5.28
C VAL A 70 11.53 22.50 3.89
N LYS A 71 11.77 23.26 2.82
CA LYS A 71 11.70 22.73 1.45
C LYS A 71 12.75 21.66 1.20
N MET A 72 13.97 21.85 1.69
CA MET A 72 15.05 20.86 1.58
C MET A 72 14.70 19.57 2.32
N GLU A 73 14.13 19.67 3.53
CA GLU A 73 13.66 18.53 4.30
C GLU A 73 12.53 17.80 3.57
N LEU A 74 11.51 18.52 3.09
CA LEU A 74 10.41 17.95 2.31
C LEU A 74 10.92 17.22 1.06
N LYS A 75 11.88 17.81 0.34
CA LYS A 75 12.54 17.18 -0.81
C LYS A 75 13.24 15.89 -0.42
N THR A 76 13.96 15.90 0.70
CA THR A 76 14.66 14.72 1.21
C THR A 76 13.69 13.61 1.61
N LEU A 77 12.61 13.96 2.32
CA LEU A 77 11.58 12.99 2.72
C LEU A 77 10.88 12.37 1.52
N LEU A 78 10.52 13.16 0.51
CA LEU A 78 9.93 12.66 -0.72
C LEU A 78 10.89 11.76 -1.51
N ALA A 79 12.18 12.10 -1.55
CA ALA A 79 13.19 11.26 -2.18
C ALA A 79 13.31 9.90 -1.47
N LYS A 80 13.38 9.91 -0.13
CA LYS A 80 13.39 8.68 0.69
C LYS A 80 12.14 7.84 0.47
N TYR A 81 10.96 8.47 0.45
CA TYR A 81 9.70 7.78 0.17
C TYR A 81 9.73 7.10 -1.20
N ASN A 82 10.13 7.81 -2.26
CA ASN A 82 10.19 7.23 -3.60
C ASN A 82 11.21 6.09 -3.70
N LEU A 83 12.35 6.20 -3.00
CA LEU A 83 13.35 5.13 -2.94
C LEU A 83 12.75 3.86 -2.34
N ILE A 84 12.12 3.98 -1.17
CA ILE A 84 11.51 2.85 -0.47
C ILE A 84 10.39 2.22 -1.31
N GLN A 85 9.55 3.03 -1.96
CA GLN A 85 8.51 2.51 -2.87
C GLN A 85 9.09 1.70 -4.02
N LYS A 86 10.20 2.17 -4.62
CA LYS A 86 10.89 1.43 -5.66
C LYS A 86 11.47 0.11 -5.16
N GLU A 87 12.03 0.09 -3.95
CA GLU A 87 12.53 -1.16 -3.36
C GLU A 87 11.41 -2.17 -3.11
N PHE A 88 10.22 -1.72 -2.68
CA PHE A 88 9.04 -2.59 -2.60
C PHE A 88 8.66 -3.16 -3.96
N GLU A 89 8.55 -2.34 -5.00
CA GLU A 89 8.23 -2.79 -6.36
C GLU A 89 9.25 -3.83 -6.89
N GLU A 90 10.54 -3.63 -6.60
CA GLU A 90 11.59 -4.58 -6.99
C GLU A 90 11.49 -5.90 -6.20
N LEU A 91 11.19 -5.83 -4.91
CA LEU A 91 11.00 -7.02 -4.08
C LEU A 91 9.77 -7.81 -4.51
N ASP A 92 8.66 -7.15 -4.79
CA ASP A 92 7.44 -7.80 -5.29
C ASP A 92 7.72 -8.52 -6.62
N GLY A 93 8.45 -7.88 -7.54
CA GLY A 93 8.89 -8.51 -8.78
C GLY A 93 9.77 -9.75 -8.57
N LYS A 94 10.68 -9.71 -7.59
CA LYS A 94 11.53 -10.88 -7.25
C LYS A 94 10.71 -12.02 -6.64
N ILE A 95 9.76 -11.69 -5.76
CA ILE A 95 8.82 -12.67 -5.17
C ILE A 95 8.03 -13.35 -6.28
N ASP A 96 7.53 -12.57 -7.24
CA ASP A 96 6.81 -13.10 -8.39
C ASP A 96 7.66 -14.07 -9.22
N CYS A 97 8.91 -13.71 -9.55
CA CYS A 97 9.80 -14.62 -10.25
C CYS A 97 10.06 -15.92 -9.48
N LEU A 98 10.32 -15.84 -8.17
CA LEU A 98 10.56 -17.02 -7.34
C LEU A 98 9.33 -17.93 -7.27
N LEU A 99 8.13 -17.34 -7.18
CA LEU A 99 6.88 -18.10 -7.19
C LEU A 99 6.68 -18.88 -8.50
N ASP A 100 7.07 -18.33 -9.65
CA ASP A 100 6.93 -19.01 -10.93
C ASP A 100 7.84 -20.25 -11.06
N GLU A 101 8.91 -20.33 -10.26
CA GLU A 101 9.82 -21.48 -10.22
C GLU A 101 9.27 -22.65 -9.37
N ILE A 102 8.30 -22.40 -8.49
CA ILE A 102 7.80 -23.40 -7.53
C ILE A 102 6.70 -24.27 -8.19
N PRO A 103 6.89 -25.61 -8.23
CA PRO A 103 5.86 -26.51 -8.72
C PRO A 103 4.56 -26.39 -7.91
N GLY A 104 3.42 -26.29 -8.60
CA GLY A 104 2.11 -26.21 -7.95
C GLY A 104 1.56 -24.79 -7.80
N VAL A 105 2.39 -23.74 -7.92
CA VAL A 105 1.94 -22.35 -7.77
C VAL A 105 0.88 -21.98 -8.81
N ALA A 106 1.06 -22.37 -10.08
CA ALA A 106 0.08 -22.10 -11.13
C ALA A 106 -1.30 -22.71 -10.82
N GLN A 107 -1.33 -23.91 -10.23
CA GLN A 107 -2.55 -24.59 -9.81
C GLN A 107 -3.20 -23.88 -8.62
N MET A 108 -2.41 -23.37 -7.67
CA MET A 108 -2.92 -22.60 -6.55
C MET A 108 -3.53 -21.27 -7.00
N LEU A 109 -2.87 -20.57 -7.93
CA LEU A 109 -3.37 -19.32 -8.51
C LEU A 109 -4.63 -19.50 -9.37
N ALA A 110 -4.88 -20.71 -9.88
CA ALA A 110 -6.13 -21.02 -10.58
C ALA A 110 -7.34 -21.07 -9.64
N ILE A 111 -7.13 -21.15 -8.32
CA ILE A 111 -8.20 -21.15 -7.33
C ILE A 111 -8.78 -19.73 -7.24
N LYS A 112 -10.08 -19.61 -7.51
CA LYS A 112 -10.79 -18.32 -7.45
C LYS A 112 -10.65 -17.69 -6.06
N GLY A 113 -10.07 -16.49 -6.03
CA GLY A 113 -9.87 -15.71 -4.81
C GLY A 113 -8.48 -15.87 -4.17
N VAL A 114 -7.61 -16.71 -4.74
CA VAL A 114 -6.21 -16.84 -4.30
C VAL A 114 -5.32 -16.00 -5.20
N GLY A 115 -4.66 -15.00 -4.62
CA GLY A 115 -3.71 -14.12 -5.32
C GLY A 115 -2.25 -14.48 -5.04
N ARG A 116 -1.32 -13.86 -5.78
CA ARG A 116 0.13 -14.10 -5.64
C ARG A 116 0.63 -13.81 -4.23
N ASP A 117 0.24 -12.67 -3.64
CA ASP A 117 0.60 -12.31 -2.26
C ASP A 117 0.16 -13.37 -1.24
N THR A 118 -1.03 -13.96 -1.45
CA THR A 118 -1.54 -15.03 -0.58
C THR A 118 -0.72 -16.30 -0.71
N VAL A 119 -0.34 -16.67 -1.94
CA VAL A 119 0.51 -17.84 -2.21
C VAL A 119 1.92 -17.63 -1.66
N ALA A 120 2.52 -16.45 -1.87
CA ALA A 120 3.81 -16.07 -1.31
C ALA A 120 3.79 -16.17 0.22
N GLY A 121 2.79 -15.57 0.88
CA GLY A 121 2.62 -15.64 2.32
C GLY A 121 2.44 -17.07 2.81
N PHE A 122 1.68 -17.89 2.10
CA PHE A 122 1.51 -19.31 2.43
C PHE A 122 2.85 -20.06 2.39
N PHE A 123 3.65 -19.92 1.33
CA PHE A 123 4.96 -20.57 1.25
C PHE A 123 5.98 -20.01 2.24
N ALA A 124 5.88 -18.72 2.58
CA ALA A 124 6.74 -18.11 3.61
C ALA A 124 6.52 -18.73 5.00
N GLU A 125 5.29 -19.15 5.31
CA GLU A 125 4.94 -19.78 6.59
C GLU A 125 5.14 -21.31 6.58
N VAL A 126 4.71 -21.96 5.50
CA VAL A 126 4.69 -23.43 5.40
C VAL A 126 6.03 -24.00 4.95
N GLY A 127 6.82 -23.23 4.21
CA GLY A 127 8.04 -23.70 3.57
C GLY A 127 7.77 -24.69 2.44
N ASP A 128 8.69 -25.63 2.24
CA ASP A 128 8.59 -26.62 1.17
C ASP A 128 7.49 -27.65 1.44
N LEU A 129 6.51 -27.75 0.53
CA LEU A 129 5.39 -28.67 0.66
C LEU A 129 5.81 -30.15 0.60
N ARG A 130 7.00 -30.46 0.07
CA ARG A 130 7.55 -31.82 0.02
C ARG A 130 7.90 -32.37 1.40
N GLU A 131 8.09 -31.50 2.40
CA GLU A 131 8.35 -31.90 3.78
C GLU A 131 7.09 -32.41 4.50
N TYR A 132 5.92 -32.29 3.86
CA TYR A 132 4.64 -32.72 4.41
C TYR A 132 4.13 -33.98 3.69
N THR A 133 3.83 -35.01 4.46
CA THR A 133 3.24 -36.26 3.94
C THR A 133 1.72 -36.21 3.92
N HIS A 134 1.10 -35.35 4.74
CA HIS A 134 -0.36 -35.25 4.84
C HIS A 134 -0.83 -33.79 5.02
N PRO A 135 -1.86 -33.31 4.29
CA PRO A 135 -2.35 -31.93 4.38
C PRO A 135 -2.73 -31.47 5.79
N LEU A 136 -3.19 -32.39 6.65
CA LEU A 136 -3.50 -32.10 8.06
C LEU A 136 -2.30 -31.57 8.85
N GLN A 137 -1.07 -31.88 8.44
CA GLN A 137 0.14 -31.35 9.08
C GLN A 137 0.26 -29.83 8.86
N ILE A 138 -0.08 -29.36 7.66
CA ILE A 138 -0.11 -27.94 7.32
C ILE A 138 -1.24 -27.23 8.08
N ILE A 139 -2.42 -27.84 8.16
CA ILE A 139 -3.55 -27.29 8.93
C ILE A 139 -3.20 -27.21 10.42
N LYS A 140 -2.49 -28.21 10.95
CA LYS A 140 -1.98 -28.22 12.33
C LYS A 140 -0.92 -27.15 12.56
N LEU A 141 -0.05 -26.89 11.58
CA LEU A 141 0.95 -25.81 11.64
C LEU A 141 0.27 -24.44 11.79
N ALA A 142 -0.86 -24.22 11.10
CA ALA A 142 -1.66 -23.01 11.23
C ALA A 142 -2.40 -22.88 12.58
N GLY A 143 -2.15 -23.77 13.55
CA GLY A 143 -2.80 -23.78 14.85
C GLY A 143 -4.25 -24.29 14.82
N LEU A 144 -4.74 -24.75 13.67
CA LEU A 144 -6.10 -25.22 13.47
C LEU A 144 -6.16 -26.75 13.68
N SER A 145 -6.04 -27.20 14.92
CA SER A 145 -6.18 -28.62 15.22
C SER A 145 -7.67 -29.01 15.32
N LEU A 146 -8.30 -29.34 14.19
CA LEU A 146 -9.61 -30.01 14.20
C LEU A 146 -9.47 -31.35 14.95
N LYS A 147 -9.96 -31.42 16.18
CA LYS A 147 -10.10 -32.68 16.91
C LYS A 147 -11.51 -33.21 16.73
N GLU A 148 -11.64 -34.42 16.20
CA GLU A 148 -12.87 -35.19 16.41
C GLU A 148 -12.98 -35.51 17.91
N ASN A 149 -14.02 -35.00 18.56
CA ASN A 149 -14.40 -35.42 19.90
C ASN A 149 -15.07 -36.80 19.82
N THR A 150 -14.28 -37.84 19.60
CA THR A 150 -14.72 -39.23 19.70
C THR A 150 -14.39 -39.78 21.09
N SER A 151 -15.35 -39.62 22.01
CA SER A 151 -15.49 -40.56 23.12
C SER A 151 -16.03 -41.86 22.53
N GLY A 152 -15.39 -43.00 22.79
CA GLY A 152 -15.54 -44.29 22.09
C GLY A 152 -16.94 -44.92 21.94
N LYS A 153 -18.04 -44.19 22.17
CA LYS A 153 -19.43 -44.57 21.89
C LYS A 153 -20.20 -43.56 21.00
N HIS A 154 -19.62 -42.42 20.61
CA HIS A 154 -20.31 -41.42 19.80
C HIS A 154 -19.38 -40.66 18.85
N LYS A 155 -19.76 -40.58 17.56
CA LYS A 155 -19.11 -39.69 16.58
C LYS A 155 -19.65 -38.27 16.76
N GLY A 156 -18.91 -37.42 17.47
CA GLY A 156 -19.21 -35.99 17.57
C GLY A 156 -18.88 -35.24 16.27
N LYS A 157 -19.54 -34.10 16.03
CA LYS A 157 -19.21 -33.20 14.91
C LYS A 157 -17.80 -32.65 15.09
N THR A 158 -17.05 -32.56 13.99
CA THR A 158 -15.75 -31.88 13.95
C THR A 158 -15.96 -30.40 14.21
N THR A 159 -15.32 -29.87 15.25
CA THR A 159 -15.39 -28.45 15.62
C THR A 159 -13.96 -27.88 15.60
N ILE A 160 -13.83 -26.63 15.12
CA ILE A 160 -12.59 -25.84 15.11
C ILE A 160 -12.30 -25.35 16.53
#